data_AF-A0A1V4SV86-F1
#
_entry.id   AF-A0A1V4SV86-F1
#
_cell.length_a   1.000
_cell.length_b   1.000
_cell.length_c   1.000
_cell.angle_alpha   90.00
_cell.angle_beta   90.00
_cell.angle_gamma   90.00
#
_symmetry.space_group_name_H-M   'P 1'
#
loop_
_entity.id
_entity.type
_entity.pdbx_description
1 polymer ?
#
loop_
_entity_poly.entity_id
_entity_poly.type
_entity_poly.pdbx_seq_one_letter_code
_entity_poly.pdbx_strand_id
1 'polypeptide(L)'
;MLKGIDVSEHQGNIDWNQVKGNIDFAILRAGYGHNNIDKQFIRNITECNRLGIPVGIYWFSYAYNCDMAINEANFAVQAIKNYKIDLPIFFDFEYDSINYANKCGVNVNQRLATDMVKAFCERVKELGYKTGNYSNQDFILNKFYNDELTQYPLWYAYYNKNKNRDCMIWQYSESGKIDGINTDSVDMNYYYADTKLDTTPVQNLNISTDKILLWKKEIHGEEVGALQVQINVQGFGDIKVDEYFGEDTLNACPTLSEGVHGEITRLVQQRLINRGYTSLLSCGGADSKWGPGTTRAIKNLQANFGLKVDGVLGKETWKALYSLDKGKF
;
A
#
# COMPACT_ATOMS: atom_id res chain seq x y z
N MET A 1 -17.84 -14.98 -17.89
CA MET A 1 -16.62 -15.54 -17.28
C MET A 1 -15.51 -15.33 -18.28
N LEU A 2 -14.46 -14.63 -17.87
CA LEU A 2 -13.29 -14.38 -18.71
C LEU A 2 -12.16 -15.29 -18.26
N LYS A 3 -11.34 -15.77 -19.19
CA LYS A 3 -10.17 -16.61 -18.93
C LYS A 3 -8.91 -15.75 -18.91
N GLY A 4 -8.04 -15.92 -17.93
CA GLY A 4 -6.81 -15.15 -17.84
C GLY A 4 -5.66 -15.96 -17.29
N ILE A 5 -4.51 -15.29 -17.21
CA ILE A 5 -3.29 -15.81 -16.60
C ILE A 5 -2.74 -14.80 -15.61
N ASP A 6 -1.94 -15.26 -14.67
CA ASP A 6 -1.04 -14.42 -13.92
C ASP A 6 0.40 -14.84 -14.14
N VAL A 7 1.28 -13.85 -14.30
CA VAL A 7 2.66 -14.07 -14.73
C VAL A 7 3.63 -13.10 -14.06
N SER A 8 4.87 -13.54 -13.99
CA SER A 8 6.00 -12.81 -13.39
C SER A 8 7.28 -13.05 -14.21
N GLU A 9 8.44 -12.72 -13.66
CA GLU A 9 9.73 -13.10 -14.24
C GLU A 9 9.91 -14.62 -14.42
N HIS A 10 9.17 -15.44 -13.67
CA HIS A 10 9.29 -16.90 -13.70
C HIS A 10 8.83 -17.51 -15.04
N GLN A 11 7.96 -16.83 -15.78
CA GLN A 11 7.53 -17.23 -17.12
C GLN A 11 8.49 -16.77 -18.22
N GLY A 12 9.58 -16.07 -17.86
CA GLY A 12 10.60 -15.62 -18.79
C GLY A 12 10.06 -14.65 -19.84
N ASN A 13 10.60 -14.73 -21.06
CA ASN A 13 10.26 -13.81 -22.15
C ASN A 13 9.00 -14.28 -22.91
N ILE A 14 7.84 -13.73 -22.54
CA ILE A 14 6.54 -14.09 -23.11
C ILE A 14 6.32 -13.47 -24.50
N ASP A 15 5.91 -14.27 -25.49
CA ASP A 15 5.37 -13.75 -26.75
C ASP A 15 3.90 -13.37 -26.61
N TRP A 16 3.67 -12.11 -26.24
CA TRP A 16 2.33 -11.58 -25.99
C TRP A 16 1.44 -11.55 -27.25
N ASN A 17 2.00 -11.57 -28.47
CA ASN A 17 1.17 -11.63 -29.68
C ASN A 17 0.52 -13.02 -29.82
N GLN A 18 1.23 -14.09 -29.47
CA GLN A 18 0.67 -15.44 -29.44
C GLN A 18 -0.29 -15.62 -28.25
N VAL A 19 0.08 -15.10 -27.08
CA VAL A 19 -0.74 -15.22 -25.86
C VAL A 19 -2.09 -14.52 -26.00
N LYS A 20 -2.15 -13.34 -26.64
CA LYS A 20 -3.39 -12.53 -26.75
C LYS A 20 -4.60 -13.32 -27.27
N GLY A 21 -4.40 -14.27 -28.19
CA GLY A 21 -5.49 -15.07 -28.75
C GLY A 21 -6.07 -16.13 -27.81
N ASN A 22 -5.44 -16.34 -26.65
CA ASN A 22 -5.72 -17.44 -25.73
C ASN A 22 -6.24 -16.99 -24.35
N ILE A 23 -6.24 -15.68 -24.09
CA ILE A 23 -6.62 -15.07 -22.82
C ILE A 23 -7.48 -13.81 -23.06
N ASP A 24 -8.30 -13.48 -22.08
CA ASP A 24 -9.11 -12.27 -22.02
C ASP A 24 -8.49 -11.19 -21.10
N PHE A 25 -7.61 -11.57 -20.17
CA PHE A 25 -6.92 -10.65 -19.25
C PHE A 25 -5.63 -11.25 -18.68
N ALA A 26 -4.78 -10.40 -18.10
CA ALA A 26 -3.61 -10.81 -17.34
C ALA A 26 -3.49 -10.09 -15.99
N ILE A 27 -3.00 -10.78 -14.95
CA ILE A 27 -2.51 -10.15 -13.71
C ILE A 27 -0.99 -10.27 -13.70
N LEU A 28 -0.28 -9.15 -13.57
CA LEU A 28 1.19 -9.13 -13.68
C LEU A 28 1.82 -8.89 -12.32
N ARG A 29 2.89 -9.62 -11.97
CA ARG A 29 3.70 -9.22 -10.79
C ARG A 29 4.35 -7.89 -11.08
N ALA A 30 3.96 -6.83 -10.38
CA ALA A 30 4.62 -5.53 -10.51
C ALA A 30 5.95 -5.50 -9.77
N GLY A 31 5.98 -6.15 -8.61
CA GLY A 31 7.14 -6.18 -7.75
C GLY A 31 6.87 -6.90 -6.46
N TYR A 32 7.82 -6.80 -5.54
CA TYR A 32 7.76 -7.46 -4.25
C TYR A 32 8.55 -6.72 -3.16
N GLY A 33 8.09 -6.89 -1.92
CA GLY A 33 8.79 -6.36 -0.75
C GLY A 33 9.13 -4.86 -0.85
N HIS A 34 10.34 -4.50 -0.47
CA HIS A 34 10.81 -3.11 -0.51
C HIS A 34 11.28 -2.67 -1.91
N ASN A 35 10.34 -2.18 -2.73
CA ASN A 35 10.59 -1.52 -4.01
C ASN A 35 11.38 -2.36 -5.04
N ASN A 36 11.28 -3.69 -4.98
CA ASN A 36 11.87 -4.56 -5.99
C ASN A 36 10.88 -4.72 -7.14
N ILE A 37 11.18 -4.16 -8.31
CA ILE A 37 10.37 -4.34 -9.51
C ILE A 37 10.67 -5.71 -10.11
N ASP A 38 9.62 -6.45 -10.47
CA ASP A 38 9.79 -7.74 -11.15
C ASP A 38 10.50 -7.54 -12.50
N LYS A 39 11.48 -8.40 -12.81
CA LYS A 39 12.37 -8.21 -13.96
C LYS A 39 11.63 -8.17 -15.30
N GLN A 40 10.48 -8.81 -15.40
CA GLN A 40 9.67 -8.84 -16.62
C GLN A 40 8.50 -7.87 -16.61
N PHE A 41 8.23 -7.21 -15.48
CA PHE A 41 7.06 -6.34 -15.32
C PHE A 41 6.95 -5.28 -16.42
N ILE A 42 7.98 -4.46 -16.60
CA ILE A 42 7.97 -3.35 -17.56
C ILE A 42 7.70 -3.83 -18.98
N ARG A 43 8.30 -4.95 -19.38
CA ARG A 43 8.06 -5.54 -20.69
C ARG A 43 6.63 -6.05 -20.81
N ASN A 44 6.16 -6.81 -19.81
CA ASN A 44 4.84 -7.42 -19.82
C ASN A 44 3.73 -6.37 -19.86
N ILE A 45 3.80 -5.35 -19.00
CA ILE A 45 2.78 -4.30 -18.95
C ILE A 45 2.77 -3.46 -20.23
N THR A 46 3.95 -3.16 -20.79
CA THR A 46 4.06 -2.42 -22.06
C THR A 46 3.43 -3.21 -23.20
N GLU A 47 3.70 -4.51 -23.31
CA GLU A 47 3.13 -5.34 -24.38
C GLU A 47 1.63 -5.56 -24.22
N CYS A 48 1.15 -5.81 -22.99
CA CYS A 48 -0.28 -5.90 -22.73
C CYS A 48 -1.01 -4.60 -23.08
N ASN A 49 -0.48 -3.45 -22.67
CA ASN A 49 -1.04 -2.14 -23.02
C ASN A 49 -1.01 -1.89 -24.55
N ARG A 50 0.11 -2.20 -25.23
CA ARG A 50 0.23 -2.09 -26.70
C ARG A 50 -0.81 -2.93 -27.42
N LEU A 51 -1.09 -4.13 -26.89
CA LEU A 51 -2.01 -5.09 -27.47
C LEU A 51 -3.46 -4.91 -27.01
N GLY A 52 -3.73 -4.02 -26.05
CA GLY A 52 -5.06 -3.81 -25.48
C GLY A 52 -5.57 -4.99 -24.66
N ILE A 53 -4.67 -5.79 -24.07
CA ILE A 53 -5.03 -6.83 -23.10
C ILE A 53 -5.35 -6.14 -21.77
N PRO A 54 -6.53 -6.37 -21.16
CA PRO A 54 -6.84 -5.87 -19.82
C PRO A 54 -5.84 -6.38 -18.78
N VAL A 55 -5.29 -5.47 -17.97
CA VAL A 55 -4.25 -5.78 -16.98
C VAL A 55 -4.66 -5.39 -15.57
N GLY A 56 -4.44 -6.30 -14.63
CA GLY A 56 -4.26 -6.00 -13.20
C GLY A 56 -2.83 -6.29 -12.78
N ILE A 57 -2.49 -5.96 -11.55
CA ILE A 57 -1.17 -6.28 -11.01
C ILE A 57 -1.28 -6.87 -9.62
N TYR A 58 -0.24 -7.58 -9.21
CA TYR A 58 -0.08 -7.95 -7.81
C TYR A 58 1.29 -7.52 -7.28
N TRP A 59 1.32 -7.29 -5.97
CA TRP A 59 2.53 -7.01 -5.23
C TRP A 59 2.75 -8.13 -4.22
N PHE A 60 3.79 -8.94 -4.44
CA PHE A 60 4.15 -10.01 -3.51
C PHE A 60 4.75 -9.39 -2.24
N SER A 61 4.08 -9.60 -1.13
CA SER A 61 4.38 -8.92 0.11
C SER A 61 5.48 -9.63 0.89
N TYR A 62 6.43 -8.84 1.39
CA TYR A 62 7.31 -9.26 2.49
C TYR A 62 7.06 -8.41 3.74
N ALA A 63 5.90 -7.75 3.81
CA ALA A 63 5.49 -6.99 4.98
C ALA A 63 5.35 -7.91 6.19
N TYR A 64 5.86 -7.45 7.34
CA TYR A 64 5.60 -8.08 8.63
C TYR A 64 5.05 -7.08 9.65
N ASN A 65 4.61 -5.92 9.15
CA ASN A 65 3.83 -4.91 9.86
C ASN A 65 3.02 -4.12 8.82
N CYS A 66 1.99 -3.40 9.28
CA CYS A 66 1.09 -2.63 8.42
C CYS A 66 1.82 -1.54 7.60
N ASP A 67 2.96 -1.06 8.07
CA ASP A 67 3.68 0.04 7.42
C ASP A 67 4.48 -0.41 6.23
N MET A 68 5.05 -1.60 6.32
CA MET A 68 5.61 -2.27 5.16
C MET A 68 4.50 -2.51 4.13
N ALA A 69 3.30 -2.94 4.54
CA ALA A 69 2.17 -3.12 3.63
C ALA A 69 1.74 -1.78 2.97
N ILE A 70 1.69 -0.67 3.72
CA ILE A 70 1.43 0.67 3.16
C ILE A 70 2.52 1.10 2.17
N ASN A 71 3.80 0.85 2.49
CA ASN A 71 4.91 1.18 1.59
C ASN A 71 4.87 0.34 0.31
N GLU A 72 4.56 -0.94 0.43
CA GLU A 72 4.35 -1.85 -0.69
C GLU A 72 3.22 -1.36 -1.60
N ALA A 73 2.10 -0.86 -1.05
CA ALA A 73 1.05 -0.22 -1.83
C ALA A 73 1.54 1.02 -2.59
N ASN A 74 2.35 1.88 -1.95
CA ASN A 74 2.97 3.04 -2.60
C ASN A 74 3.90 2.62 -3.75
N PHE A 75 4.70 1.57 -3.57
CA PHE A 75 5.59 1.04 -4.62
C PHE A 75 4.80 0.44 -5.79
N ALA A 76 3.75 -0.33 -5.48
CA ALA A 76 2.85 -0.90 -6.48
C ALA A 76 2.22 0.18 -7.37
N VAL A 77 1.65 1.23 -6.76
CA VAL A 77 1.06 2.37 -7.49
C VAL A 77 2.13 3.15 -8.28
N GLN A 78 3.31 3.36 -7.71
CA GLN A 78 4.40 4.05 -8.40
C GLN A 78 4.87 3.27 -9.64
N ALA A 79 4.88 1.93 -9.58
CA ALA A 79 5.31 1.07 -10.69
C ALA A 79 4.37 1.17 -11.90
N ILE A 80 3.07 1.39 -11.66
CA ILE A 80 2.04 1.45 -12.72
C ILE A 80 1.74 2.85 -13.24
N LYS A 81 2.30 3.92 -12.66
CA LYS A 81 1.87 5.32 -12.90
C LYS A 81 1.79 5.77 -14.36
N ASN A 82 2.56 5.14 -15.25
CA ASN A 82 2.65 5.48 -16.68
C ASN A 82 1.91 4.48 -17.57
N TYR A 83 1.15 3.56 -16.98
CA TYR A 83 0.55 2.43 -17.66
C TYR A 83 -0.95 2.40 -17.39
N LYS A 84 -1.69 1.86 -18.36
CA LYS A 84 -3.12 1.64 -18.21
C LYS A 84 -3.35 0.37 -17.40
N ILE A 85 -4.14 0.49 -16.33
CA ILE A 85 -4.58 -0.61 -15.46
C ILE A 85 -6.10 -0.70 -15.53
N ASP A 86 -6.61 -1.89 -15.87
CA ASP A 86 -8.03 -2.18 -16.07
C ASP A 86 -8.63 -3.00 -14.92
N LEU A 87 -7.78 -3.77 -14.21
CA LEU A 87 -8.16 -4.66 -13.11
C LEU A 87 -7.45 -4.23 -11.80
N PRO A 88 -7.91 -4.72 -10.63
CA PRO A 88 -7.37 -4.27 -9.35
C PRO A 88 -5.87 -4.53 -9.15
N ILE A 89 -5.30 -3.79 -8.20
CA ILE A 89 -4.01 -4.07 -7.57
C ILE A 89 -4.24 -5.05 -6.42
N PHE A 90 -3.65 -6.24 -6.48
CA PHE A 90 -3.80 -7.26 -5.46
C PHE A 90 -2.64 -7.25 -4.46
N PHE A 91 -2.98 -7.30 -3.18
CA PHE A 91 -2.04 -7.64 -2.12
C PHE A 91 -1.86 -9.16 -2.10
N ASP A 92 -0.64 -9.62 -2.22
CA ASP A 92 -0.30 -11.04 -2.23
C ASP A 92 0.57 -11.37 -1.01
N PHE A 93 -0.04 -11.94 0.03
CA PHE A 93 0.62 -12.26 1.30
C PHE A 93 0.45 -13.74 1.61
N GLU A 94 1.56 -14.47 1.61
CA GLU A 94 1.58 -15.93 1.61
C GLU A 94 2.54 -16.52 2.66
N TYR A 95 2.75 -17.84 2.60
CA TYR A 95 3.65 -18.55 3.51
C TYR A 95 5.07 -18.00 3.48
N ASP A 96 5.57 -17.60 2.32
CA ASP A 96 6.91 -17.01 2.20
C ASP A 96 7.01 -15.62 2.86
N SER A 97 5.92 -14.86 2.88
CA SER A 97 5.80 -13.62 3.67
C SER A 97 5.90 -13.93 5.17
N ILE A 98 5.20 -14.97 5.65
CA ILE A 98 5.28 -15.44 7.05
C ILE A 98 6.69 -15.94 7.38
N ASN A 99 7.31 -16.72 6.50
CA ASN A 99 8.66 -17.26 6.68
C ASN A 99 9.69 -16.12 6.76
N TYR A 100 9.56 -15.11 5.91
CA TYR A 100 10.40 -13.92 5.95
C TYR A 100 10.21 -13.13 7.26
N ALA A 101 8.96 -12.91 7.68
CA ALA A 101 8.66 -12.27 8.96
C ALA A 101 9.31 -13.00 10.14
N ASN A 102 9.21 -14.33 10.18
CA ASN A 102 9.84 -15.17 11.20
C ASN A 102 11.36 -15.03 11.20
N LYS A 103 12.01 -14.98 10.03
CA LYS A 103 13.46 -14.69 9.91
C LYS A 103 13.82 -13.31 10.44
N CYS A 104 12.90 -12.35 10.34
CA CYS A 104 13.03 -11.01 10.91
C CYS A 104 12.63 -10.94 12.40
N GLY A 105 12.34 -12.08 13.04
CA GLY A 105 11.96 -12.15 14.46
C GLY A 105 10.51 -11.76 14.75
N VAL A 106 9.65 -11.68 13.73
CA VAL A 106 8.25 -11.28 13.85
C VAL A 106 7.35 -12.49 13.60
N ASN A 107 6.59 -12.88 14.64
CA ASN A 107 5.53 -13.86 14.50
C ASN A 107 4.25 -13.17 14.01
N VAL A 108 3.90 -13.41 12.75
CA VAL A 108 2.66 -12.89 12.17
C VAL A 108 1.48 -13.78 12.58
N ASN A 109 0.67 -13.26 13.51
CA ASN A 109 -0.60 -13.88 13.89
C ASN A 109 -1.74 -13.45 12.95
N GLN A 110 -2.92 -14.07 13.14
CA GLN A 110 -4.11 -13.83 12.32
C GLN A 110 -4.53 -12.35 12.25
N ARG A 111 -4.46 -11.64 13.39
CA ARG A 111 -4.78 -10.21 13.47
C ARG A 111 -3.82 -9.39 12.61
N LEU A 112 -2.52 -9.58 12.80
CA LEU A 112 -1.49 -8.81 12.09
C LEU A 112 -1.56 -9.07 10.57
N ALA A 113 -1.74 -10.32 10.16
CA ALA A 113 -1.93 -10.65 8.75
C ALA A 113 -3.15 -9.93 8.16
N THR A 114 -4.28 -9.92 8.87
CA THR A 114 -5.51 -9.24 8.45
C THR A 114 -5.32 -7.72 8.37
N ASP A 115 -4.62 -7.12 9.34
CA ASP A 115 -4.35 -5.68 9.34
C ASP A 115 -3.41 -5.26 8.22
N MET A 116 -2.44 -6.08 7.83
CA MET A 116 -1.58 -5.81 6.68
C MET A 116 -2.37 -5.80 5.37
N VAL A 117 -3.32 -6.74 5.18
CA VAL A 117 -4.22 -6.74 4.02
C VAL A 117 -5.02 -5.43 3.96
N LYS A 118 -5.64 -5.04 5.08
CA LYS A 118 -6.42 -3.79 5.18
C LYS A 118 -5.55 -2.57 4.89
N ALA A 119 -4.36 -2.51 5.48
CA ALA A 119 -3.44 -1.38 5.33
C ALA A 119 -2.98 -1.19 3.88
N PHE A 120 -2.61 -2.27 3.19
CA PHE A 120 -2.28 -2.20 1.76
C PHE A 120 -3.50 -1.75 0.94
N CYS A 121 -4.64 -2.39 1.14
CA CYS A 121 -5.83 -2.15 0.31
C CYS A 121 -6.40 -0.74 0.50
N GLU A 122 -6.54 -0.26 1.73
CA GLU A 122 -7.01 1.11 1.98
C GLU A 122 -6.03 2.13 1.37
N ARG A 123 -4.72 1.89 1.47
CA ARG A 123 -3.74 2.78 0.86
C ARG A 123 -3.86 2.85 -0.66
N VAL A 124 -4.10 1.71 -1.32
CA VAL A 124 -4.35 1.69 -2.78
C VAL A 124 -5.62 2.48 -3.14
N LYS A 125 -6.69 2.35 -2.35
CA LYS A 125 -7.94 3.11 -2.55
C LYS A 125 -7.72 4.62 -2.38
N GLU A 126 -7.00 5.05 -1.34
CA GLU A 126 -6.63 6.46 -1.11
C GLU A 126 -5.86 7.05 -2.29
N LEU A 127 -5.03 6.23 -2.95
CA LEU A 127 -4.27 6.60 -4.14
C LEU A 127 -5.11 6.62 -5.43
N GLY A 128 -6.41 6.29 -5.34
CA GLY A 128 -7.37 6.37 -6.45
C GLY A 128 -7.49 5.11 -7.29
N TYR A 129 -7.00 3.95 -6.81
CA TYR A 129 -7.00 2.70 -7.58
C TYR A 129 -7.92 1.64 -6.97
N LYS A 130 -8.42 0.75 -7.84
CA LYS A 130 -9.14 -0.48 -7.41
C LYS A 130 -8.12 -1.44 -6.77
N THR A 131 -8.49 -2.07 -5.67
CA THR A 131 -7.63 -2.99 -4.90
C THR A 131 -8.32 -4.32 -4.65
N GLY A 132 -7.56 -5.36 -4.30
CA GLY A 132 -8.09 -6.64 -3.83
C GLY A 132 -7.08 -7.42 -2.99
N ASN A 133 -7.54 -8.54 -2.43
CA ASN A 133 -6.70 -9.48 -1.69
C ASN A 133 -6.52 -10.76 -2.51
N TYR A 134 -5.28 -11.21 -2.70
CA TYR A 134 -5.01 -12.57 -3.13
C TYR A 134 -4.91 -13.48 -1.91
N SER A 135 -5.52 -14.66 -1.98
CA SER A 135 -5.42 -15.65 -0.89
C SER A 135 -5.76 -17.06 -1.36
N ASN A 136 -5.21 -18.05 -0.67
CA ASN A 136 -5.63 -19.45 -0.76
C ASN A 136 -6.62 -19.82 0.38
N GLN A 137 -7.09 -21.07 0.37
CA GLN A 137 -8.07 -21.55 1.35
C GLN A 137 -7.56 -21.55 2.80
N ASP A 138 -6.31 -21.94 3.04
CA ASP A 138 -5.75 -21.96 4.40
C ASP A 138 -5.67 -20.56 4.98
N PHE A 139 -5.23 -19.59 4.18
CA PHE A 139 -5.14 -18.21 4.63
C PHE A 139 -6.51 -17.63 5.00
N ILE A 140 -7.52 -17.87 4.18
CA ILE A 140 -8.91 -17.45 4.46
C ILE A 140 -9.43 -18.08 5.76
N LEU A 141 -9.18 -19.37 6.00
CA LEU A 141 -9.74 -20.08 7.15
C LEU A 141 -8.94 -19.88 8.44
N ASN A 142 -7.62 -19.77 8.34
CA ASN A 142 -6.72 -19.93 9.48
C ASN A 142 -5.71 -18.80 9.67
N LYS A 143 -5.47 -17.95 8.65
CA LYS A 143 -4.48 -16.85 8.73
C LYS A 143 -5.09 -15.46 8.71
N PHE A 144 -6.36 -15.32 8.35
CA PHE A 144 -7.08 -14.05 8.37
C PHE A 144 -8.37 -14.11 9.17
N TYR A 145 -8.79 -13.00 9.76
CA TYR A 145 -10.18 -12.76 10.13
C TYR A 145 -10.94 -12.39 8.85
N ASN A 146 -11.34 -13.42 8.08
CA ASN A 146 -11.85 -13.23 6.72
C ASN A 146 -13.16 -12.43 6.67
N ASP A 147 -13.97 -12.45 7.72
CA ASP A 147 -15.17 -11.62 7.86
C ASP A 147 -14.87 -10.12 7.71
N GLU A 148 -13.71 -9.65 8.19
CA GLU A 148 -13.27 -8.26 8.02
C GLU A 148 -12.75 -7.92 6.63
N LEU A 149 -12.42 -8.93 5.80
CA LEU A 149 -11.82 -8.73 4.49
C LEU A 149 -12.82 -8.82 3.33
N THR A 150 -14.09 -9.13 3.62
CA THR A 150 -15.17 -9.33 2.63
C THR A 150 -15.46 -8.09 1.76
N GLN A 151 -15.08 -6.90 2.23
CA GLN A 151 -15.17 -5.65 1.47
C GLN A 151 -14.13 -5.52 0.34
N TYR A 152 -13.08 -6.35 0.35
CA TYR A 152 -12.07 -6.35 -0.70
C TYR A 152 -12.37 -7.47 -1.71
N PRO A 153 -12.33 -7.17 -3.02
CA PRO A 153 -12.36 -8.20 -4.05
C PRO A 153 -11.34 -9.31 -3.79
N LEU A 154 -11.81 -10.55 -3.84
CA LEU A 154 -10.97 -11.72 -3.61
C LEU A 154 -10.47 -12.31 -4.94
N TRP A 155 -9.15 -12.43 -5.07
CA TRP A 155 -8.51 -13.34 -6.01
C TRP A 155 -8.11 -14.61 -5.25
N TYR A 156 -8.76 -15.72 -5.59
CA TYR A 156 -8.77 -16.94 -4.79
C TYR A 156 -8.00 -18.06 -5.48
N ALA A 157 -6.93 -18.54 -4.85
CA ALA A 157 -6.21 -19.73 -5.27
C ALA A 157 -6.86 -20.99 -4.69
N TYR A 158 -7.42 -21.84 -5.57
CA TYR A 158 -8.02 -23.12 -5.20
C TYR A 158 -8.01 -24.11 -6.36
N TYR A 159 -6.98 -24.94 -6.44
CA TYR A 159 -6.72 -25.83 -7.58
C TYR A 159 -7.61 -27.07 -7.57
N ASN A 160 -8.85 -26.89 -7.99
CA ASN A 160 -9.88 -27.92 -7.97
C ASN A 160 -10.77 -27.84 -9.21
N LYS A 161 -11.56 -28.89 -9.46
CA LYS A 161 -12.51 -28.90 -10.58
C LYS A 161 -13.58 -27.81 -10.47
N ASN A 162 -14.01 -27.50 -9.25
CA ASN A 162 -15.02 -26.48 -8.97
C ASN A 162 -14.54 -25.57 -7.84
N LYS A 163 -14.80 -24.26 -7.94
CA LYS A 163 -14.65 -23.33 -6.82
C LYS A 163 -15.62 -23.71 -5.70
N ASN A 164 -15.19 -23.56 -4.45
CA ASN A 164 -16.01 -23.80 -3.25
C ASN A 164 -16.47 -22.50 -2.57
N ARG A 165 -16.24 -21.36 -3.21
CA ARG A 165 -16.46 -20.03 -2.64
C ARG A 165 -16.68 -18.99 -3.74
N ASP A 166 -17.35 -17.90 -3.40
CA ASP A 166 -17.43 -16.73 -4.26
C ASP A 166 -16.16 -15.87 -4.19
N CYS A 167 -15.72 -15.44 -5.36
CA CYS A 167 -14.50 -14.68 -5.58
C CYS A 167 -14.64 -13.88 -6.88
N MET A 168 -13.87 -12.80 -6.99
CA MET A 168 -13.77 -12.02 -8.22
C MET A 168 -12.96 -12.79 -9.27
N ILE A 169 -11.83 -13.33 -8.84
CA ILE A 169 -10.93 -14.14 -9.67
C ILE A 169 -10.71 -15.47 -8.98
N TRP A 170 -10.79 -16.56 -9.72
CA TRP A 170 -10.43 -17.88 -9.25
C TRP A 170 -9.21 -18.37 -10.01
N GLN A 171 -8.09 -18.53 -9.33
CA GLN A 171 -6.92 -19.23 -9.84
C GLN A 171 -7.14 -20.73 -9.63
N TYR A 172 -7.37 -21.45 -10.73
CA TYR A 172 -7.83 -22.84 -10.72
C TYR A 172 -6.73 -23.85 -11.05
N SER A 173 -5.57 -23.38 -11.51
CA SER A 173 -4.41 -24.23 -11.83
C SER A 173 -3.13 -23.41 -11.82
N GLU A 174 -2.01 -24.06 -11.47
CA GLU A 174 -0.63 -23.52 -11.52
C GLU A 174 0.22 -24.16 -12.65
N SER A 175 -0.40 -25.02 -13.46
CA SER A 175 0.29 -25.91 -14.41
C SER A 175 -0.28 -25.79 -15.83
N GLY A 176 -0.71 -24.58 -16.19
CA GLY A 176 -1.19 -24.27 -17.53
C GLY A 176 -0.09 -24.27 -18.58
N LYS A 177 -0.48 -24.53 -19.83
CA LYS A 177 0.34 -24.33 -21.04
C LYS A 177 -0.38 -23.36 -21.97
N ILE A 178 0.31 -22.31 -22.38
CA ILE A 178 -0.20 -21.30 -23.31
C ILE A 178 0.86 -21.04 -24.37
N ASP A 179 0.46 -21.11 -25.64
CA ASP A 179 1.33 -20.78 -26.76
C ASP A 179 1.89 -19.36 -26.61
N GLY A 180 3.21 -19.25 -26.74
CA GLY A 180 3.97 -18.02 -26.47
C GLY A 180 4.59 -17.94 -25.08
N ILE A 181 4.36 -18.92 -24.20
CA ILE A 181 5.04 -19.05 -22.90
C ILE A 181 5.79 -20.39 -22.86
N ASN A 182 7.12 -20.33 -22.78
CA ASN A 182 7.98 -21.51 -22.86
C ASN A 182 8.19 -22.19 -21.49
N THR A 183 7.10 -22.39 -20.75
CA THR A 183 7.09 -23.12 -19.47
C THR A 183 5.80 -23.94 -19.36
N ASP A 184 5.83 -24.97 -18.51
CA ASP A 184 4.65 -25.78 -18.17
C ASP A 184 3.98 -25.32 -16.86
N SER A 185 4.33 -24.14 -16.38
CA SER A 185 3.85 -23.55 -15.12
C SER A 185 3.37 -22.14 -15.38
N VAL A 186 2.15 -22.08 -15.91
CA VAL A 186 1.39 -20.84 -16.08
C VAL A 186 0.16 -20.93 -15.19
N ASP A 187 0.01 -19.95 -14.31
CA ASP A 187 -1.13 -19.85 -13.43
C ASP A 187 -2.37 -19.41 -14.23
N MET A 188 -3.47 -20.14 -14.05
CA MET A 188 -4.67 -20.05 -14.88
C MET A 188 -5.86 -19.57 -14.06
N ASN A 189 -6.58 -18.58 -14.60
CA ASN A 189 -7.60 -17.84 -13.87
C ASN A 189 -8.94 -17.77 -14.61
N TYR A 190 -10.02 -17.72 -13.83
CA TYR A 190 -11.34 -17.28 -14.28
C TYR A 190 -11.77 -16.02 -13.54
N TYR A 191 -12.19 -15.00 -14.28
CA TYR A 191 -12.76 -13.76 -13.75
C TYR A 191 -14.29 -13.81 -13.83
N TYR A 192 -14.95 -13.54 -12.70
CA TYR A 192 -16.39 -13.71 -12.48
C TYR A 192 -17.18 -12.43 -12.19
N ALA A 193 -16.52 -11.27 -12.01
CA ALA A 193 -17.26 -10.04 -11.72
C ALA A 193 -18.21 -9.66 -12.87
N ASP A 194 -19.28 -8.95 -12.51
CA ASP A 194 -20.42 -8.66 -13.39
C ASP A 194 -19.96 -8.13 -14.76
N THR A 195 -20.57 -8.67 -15.81
CA THR A 195 -20.02 -8.89 -17.17
C THR A 195 -19.78 -7.64 -18.04
N LYS A 196 -19.40 -6.53 -17.43
CA LYS A 196 -18.65 -5.47 -18.11
C LYS A 196 -17.39 -5.24 -17.29
N LEU A 197 -16.23 -5.54 -17.90
CA LEU A 197 -15.01 -4.83 -17.52
C LEU A 197 -15.41 -3.36 -17.55
N ASP A 198 -15.47 -2.73 -16.39
CA ASP A 198 -15.68 -1.31 -16.27
C ASP A 198 -14.41 -0.65 -16.80
N THR A 199 -14.35 -0.61 -18.13
CA THR A 199 -13.33 -0.03 -18.98
C THR A 199 -13.44 1.48 -19.01
N THR A 200 -14.35 2.06 -18.21
CA THR A 200 -14.33 3.48 -17.90
C THR A 200 -12.91 3.75 -17.42
N PRO A 201 -12.09 4.48 -18.20
CA PRO A 201 -10.78 4.84 -17.76
C PRO A 201 -10.99 5.53 -16.43
N VAL A 202 -10.28 5.11 -15.37
CA VAL A 202 -10.04 6.02 -14.25
C VAL A 202 -9.56 7.29 -14.94
N GLN A 203 -10.32 8.37 -14.85
CA GLN A 203 -9.93 9.62 -15.48
C GLN A 203 -8.49 9.84 -15.06
N ASN A 204 -7.58 9.86 -16.03
CA ASN A 204 -6.34 10.59 -15.85
C ASN A 204 -6.82 11.96 -15.38
N LEU A 205 -6.67 12.25 -14.10
CA LEU A 205 -6.69 13.63 -13.67
C LEU A 205 -5.64 14.27 -14.56
N ASN A 206 -6.11 15.08 -15.52
CA ASN A 206 -5.30 16.01 -16.26
C ASN A 206 -4.78 17.00 -15.21
N ILE A 207 -3.77 16.56 -14.46
CA ILE A 207 -2.89 17.45 -13.74
C ILE A 207 -2.14 18.14 -14.87
N SER A 208 -2.60 19.37 -15.15
CA SER A 208 -1.95 20.29 -16.08
C SER A 208 -0.44 20.14 -15.98
N THR A 209 0.20 19.89 -17.12
CA THR A 209 1.65 19.90 -17.30
C THR A 209 2.19 21.34 -17.27
N ASP A 210 1.64 22.17 -16.40
CA ASP A 210 2.35 23.35 -15.95
C ASP A 210 3.43 22.88 -14.99
N LYS A 211 4.67 23.18 -15.35
CA LYS A 211 5.85 23.12 -14.48
C LYS A 211 5.55 23.71 -13.10
N ILE A 212 5.06 22.89 -12.18
CA ILE A 212 5.05 23.22 -10.76
C ILE A 212 6.16 22.39 -10.13
N LEU A 213 7.30 23.06 -9.93
CA LEU A 213 8.38 22.54 -9.11
C LEU A 213 7.83 22.16 -7.73
N LEU A 214 8.17 20.96 -7.27
CA LEU A 214 7.74 20.35 -6.00
C LEU A 214 7.96 21.22 -4.74
N TRP A 215 8.80 22.26 -4.80
CA TRP A 215 9.13 23.14 -3.67
C TRP A 215 8.09 24.24 -3.36
N LYS A 216 7.00 24.37 -4.12
CA LYS A 216 5.91 25.32 -3.83
C LYS A 216 4.71 24.74 -3.07
N LYS A 217 4.73 23.47 -2.64
CA LYS A 217 3.66 22.89 -1.82
C LYS A 217 3.88 23.19 -0.34
N GLU A 218 3.27 24.27 0.12
CA GLU A 218 2.80 24.43 1.49
C GLU A 218 2.12 23.15 2.02
N ILE A 219 2.33 22.79 3.29
CA ILE A 219 1.77 21.56 3.88
C ILE A 219 0.31 21.81 4.21
N HIS A 220 -0.57 21.29 3.36
CA HIS A 220 -2.02 21.48 3.42
C HIS A 220 -2.77 20.14 3.59
N GLY A 221 -3.97 20.16 4.18
CA GLY A 221 -4.97 19.09 4.12
C GLY A 221 -5.60 18.67 5.44
N GLU A 222 -6.52 17.70 5.39
CA GLU A 222 -7.35 17.24 6.52
C GLU A 222 -6.54 16.87 7.79
N GLU A 223 -5.33 16.32 7.63
CA GLU A 223 -4.43 16.01 8.76
C GLU A 223 -4.00 17.26 9.54
N VAL A 224 -3.72 18.36 8.82
CA VAL A 224 -3.37 19.66 9.42
C VAL A 224 -4.61 20.29 10.04
N GLY A 225 -5.76 20.22 9.37
CA GLY A 225 -7.03 20.68 9.94
C GLY A 225 -7.37 19.99 11.25
N ALA A 226 -7.17 18.67 11.32
CA ALA A 226 -7.36 17.90 12.55
C ALA A 226 -6.39 18.33 13.67
N LEU A 227 -5.12 18.63 13.34
CA LEU A 227 -4.17 19.17 14.31
C LEU A 227 -4.60 20.55 14.83
N GLN A 228 -5.02 21.46 13.95
CA GLN A 228 -5.51 22.80 14.33
C GLN A 228 -6.74 22.71 15.24
N VAL A 229 -7.66 21.80 14.95
CA VAL A 229 -8.81 21.51 15.84
C VAL A 229 -8.32 21.04 17.21
N GLN A 230 -7.35 20.11 17.28
CA GLN A 230 -6.83 19.62 18.56
C GLN A 230 -6.06 20.68 19.34
N ILE A 231 -5.35 21.58 18.66
CA ILE A 231 -4.71 22.74 19.27
C ILE A 231 -5.75 23.61 19.99
N ASN A 232 -6.87 23.92 19.32
CA ASN A 232 -7.93 24.74 19.90
C ASN A 232 -8.69 24.02 21.02
N VAL A 233 -9.09 22.76 20.80
CA VAL A 233 -9.88 21.96 21.75
C VAL A 233 -9.12 21.71 23.05
N GLN A 234 -7.79 21.54 22.98
CA GLN A 234 -6.96 21.31 24.16
C GLN A 234 -6.42 22.61 24.79
N GLY A 235 -6.81 23.77 24.25
CA GLY A 235 -6.44 25.07 24.78
C GLY A 235 -4.98 25.47 24.58
N PHE A 236 -4.28 24.87 23.60
CA PHE A 236 -2.91 25.24 23.25
C PHE A 236 -2.82 26.54 22.43
N GLY A 237 -3.92 26.92 21.77
CA GLY A 237 -4.05 28.18 21.06
C GLY A 237 -5.49 28.44 20.64
N ASP A 238 -5.71 29.56 19.97
CA ASP A 238 -6.96 29.90 19.29
C ASP A 238 -6.60 30.29 17.85
N ILE A 239 -6.34 29.26 17.04
CA ILE A 239 -5.87 29.42 15.66
C ILE A 239 -6.98 29.05 14.67
N LYS A 240 -6.91 29.65 13.48
CA LYS A 240 -7.83 29.31 12.40
C LYS A 240 -7.61 27.86 11.95
N VAL A 241 -8.71 27.12 11.75
CA VAL A 241 -8.69 25.82 11.07
C VAL A 241 -8.81 26.08 9.57
N ASP A 242 -7.68 26.20 8.90
CA ASP A 242 -7.60 26.46 7.46
C ASP A 242 -6.83 25.36 6.70
N GLU A 243 -6.52 24.28 7.40
CA GLU A 243 -5.79 23.12 6.88
C GLU A 243 -4.37 23.45 6.42
N TYR A 244 -3.85 24.64 6.75
CA TYR A 244 -2.52 25.09 6.36
C TYR A 244 -1.55 25.06 7.55
N PHE A 245 -0.44 24.34 7.40
CA PHE A 245 0.61 24.29 8.42
C PHE A 245 1.54 25.50 8.28
N GLY A 246 0.98 26.67 8.56
CA GLY A 246 1.69 27.95 8.59
C GLY A 246 2.33 28.26 9.94
N GLU A 247 2.84 29.49 10.05
CA GLU A 247 3.54 29.97 11.25
C GLU A 247 2.62 30.02 12.49
N ASP A 248 1.34 30.40 12.32
CA ASP A 248 0.35 30.39 13.40
C ASP A 248 0.14 28.97 13.95
N THR A 249 -0.04 27.99 13.07
CA THR A 249 -0.16 26.57 13.44
C THR A 249 1.10 26.08 14.15
N LEU A 250 2.29 26.36 13.61
CA LEU A 250 3.56 25.97 14.22
C LEU A 250 3.78 26.63 15.59
N ASN A 251 3.38 27.89 15.76
CA ASN A 251 3.53 28.62 17.02
C ASN A 251 2.60 28.10 18.12
N ALA A 252 1.42 27.61 17.74
CA ALA A 252 0.45 27.03 18.67
C ALA A 252 0.67 25.53 18.95
N CYS A 253 1.58 24.86 18.24
CA CYS A 253 1.92 23.46 18.51
C CYS A 253 2.53 23.29 19.93
N PRO A 254 1.96 22.42 20.78
CA PRO A 254 2.47 22.22 22.15
C PRO A 254 3.79 21.44 22.16
N THR A 255 4.55 21.53 23.26
CA THR A 255 5.68 20.63 23.48
C THR A 255 5.18 19.30 24.03
N LEU A 256 5.45 18.20 23.31
CA LEU A 256 4.98 16.85 23.68
C LEU A 256 6.15 15.89 23.97
N SER A 257 5.94 14.96 24.88
CA SER A 257 6.94 13.94 25.29
C SER A 257 6.27 12.66 25.80
N GLU A 258 7.09 11.69 26.23
CA GLU A 258 6.62 10.41 26.77
C GLU A 258 5.59 10.56 27.90
N GLY A 259 4.55 9.73 27.86
CA GLY A 259 3.42 9.75 28.81
C GLY A 259 2.18 10.53 28.32
N VAL A 260 2.30 11.38 27.30
CA VAL A 260 1.15 12.04 26.68
C VAL A 260 0.26 11.01 25.98
N HIS A 261 -1.04 11.24 25.95
CA HIS A 261 -2.01 10.37 25.29
C HIS A 261 -3.14 11.20 24.64
N GLY A 262 -4.01 10.54 23.89
CA GLY A 262 -5.17 11.14 23.23
C GLY A 262 -4.92 11.56 21.78
N GLU A 263 -5.86 12.31 21.24
CA GLU A 263 -6.00 12.51 19.80
C GLU A 263 -4.81 13.25 19.16
N ILE A 264 -4.22 14.22 19.87
CA ILE A 264 -3.00 14.89 19.39
C ILE A 264 -1.81 13.93 19.29
N THR A 265 -1.73 12.94 20.18
CA THR A 265 -0.69 11.89 20.11
C THR A 265 -0.94 11.00 18.90
N ARG A 266 -2.21 10.65 18.63
CA ARG A 266 -2.61 9.88 17.46
C ARG A 266 -2.20 10.59 16.16
N LEU A 267 -2.44 11.89 16.06
CA LEU A 267 -2.06 12.70 14.90
C LEU A 267 -0.55 12.78 14.71
N VAL A 268 0.23 12.93 15.79
CA VAL A 268 1.70 12.87 15.73
C VAL A 268 2.18 11.52 15.24
N GLN A 269 1.64 10.43 15.81
CA GLN A 269 1.97 9.07 15.38
C GLN A 269 1.60 8.86 13.91
N GLN A 270 0.42 9.30 13.47
CA GLN A 270 -0.01 9.22 12.08
C GLN A 270 0.93 9.99 11.15
N ARG A 271 1.37 11.18 11.55
CA ARG A 271 2.33 11.94 10.76
C ARG A 271 3.70 11.26 10.70
N LEU A 272 4.16 10.68 11.80
CA LEU A 272 5.38 9.88 11.85
C LEU A 272 5.28 8.64 10.94
N ILE A 273 4.12 7.96 10.96
CA ILE A 273 3.77 6.84 10.07
C ILE A 273 3.87 7.30 8.61
N ASN A 274 3.20 8.39 8.25
CA ASN A 274 3.17 8.96 6.90
C ASN A 274 4.56 9.37 6.40
N ARG A 275 5.50 9.64 7.31
CA ARG A 275 6.89 9.98 7.02
C ARG A 275 7.85 8.80 7.02
N GLY A 276 7.35 7.60 7.29
CA GLY A 276 8.14 6.38 7.29
C GLY A 276 8.95 6.14 8.57
N TYR A 277 8.62 6.79 9.69
CA TYR A 277 9.23 6.52 11.01
C TYR A 277 8.57 5.36 11.76
N THR A 278 7.92 4.46 11.02
CA THR A 278 6.90 3.60 11.58
C THR A 278 7.37 2.32 12.24
N SER A 279 8.55 1.83 11.84
CA SER A 279 9.24 0.68 12.44
C SER A 279 9.59 0.86 13.93
N LEU A 280 9.29 2.03 14.48
CA LEU A 280 9.61 2.44 15.83
C LEU A 280 8.36 2.52 16.70
N LEU A 281 7.14 2.48 16.15
CA LEU A 281 5.89 2.46 16.92
C LEU A 281 5.51 1.01 17.29
N SER A 282 4.87 0.79 18.45
CA SER A 282 4.42 -0.54 18.89
C SER A 282 3.35 -1.14 17.96
N CYS A 283 3.21 -2.46 17.98
CA CYS A 283 2.15 -3.20 17.29
C CYS A 283 0.77 -2.62 17.63
N GLY A 284 0.23 -1.79 16.73
CA GLY A 284 -0.98 -0.98 16.95
C GLY A 284 -1.03 0.33 16.14
N GLY A 285 0.11 0.82 15.64
CA GLY A 285 0.16 2.05 14.83
C GLY A 285 -0.05 3.31 15.68
N ALA A 286 -0.91 4.23 15.24
CA ALA A 286 -1.30 5.42 15.99
C ALA A 286 -2.27 5.06 17.13
N ASP A 287 -1.74 4.48 18.20
CA ASP A 287 -2.50 3.97 19.35
C ASP A 287 -2.92 5.06 20.36
N SER A 288 -2.67 6.33 20.04
CA SER A 288 -2.97 7.49 20.88
C SER A 288 -2.19 7.51 22.20
N LYS A 289 -1.12 6.72 22.34
CA LYS A 289 -0.30 6.65 23.55
C LYS A 289 1.16 6.94 23.22
N TRP A 290 1.73 7.94 23.87
CA TRP A 290 3.14 8.26 23.71
C TRP A 290 3.99 7.34 24.57
N GLY A 291 4.26 6.15 24.05
CA GLY A 291 5.14 5.16 24.66
C GLY A 291 6.58 5.20 24.11
N PRO A 292 7.40 4.20 24.50
CA PRO A 292 8.79 4.08 24.06
C PRO A 292 8.96 4.07 22.54
N GLY A 293 7.93 3.61 21.81
CA GLY A 293 7.94 3.58 20.37
C GLY A 293 7.86 4.98 19.73
N THR A 294 6.90 5.79 20.18
CA THR A 294 6.76 7.18 19.73
C THR A 294 8.00 8.00 20.09
N THR A 295 8.56 7.81 21.29
CA THR A 295 9.83 8.44 21.69
C THR A 295 10.97 8.07 20.74
N ARG A 296 11.06 6.81 20.32
CA ARG A 296 12.10 6.35 19.39
C ARG A 296 11.89 6.91 17.98
N ALA A 297 10.65 6.98 17.50
CA ALA A 297 10.30 7.59 16.22
C ALA A 297 10.72 9.06 16.16
N ILE A 298 10.42 9.81 17.21
CA ILE A 298 10.81 11.21 17.34
C ILE A 298 12.34 11.37 17.38
N LYS A 299 13.06 10.52 18.13
CA LYS A 299 14.52 10.56 18.15
C LYS A 299 15.13 10.32 16.76
N ASN A 300 14.56 9.42 15.97
CA ASN A 300 15.03 9.17 14.60
C ASN A 300 14.73 10.34 13.67
N LEU A 301 13.54 10.95 13.78
CA LEU A 301 13.22 12.18 13.06
C LEU A 301 14.21 13.30 13.40
N GLN A 302 14.48 13.50 14.69
CA GLN A 302 15.46 14.50 15.16
C GLN A 302 16.85 14.22 14.58
N ALA A 303 17.32 12.97 14.61
CA ALA A 303 18.61 12.59 14.06
C ALA A 303 18.70 12.87 12.54
N ASN A 304 17.66 12.51 11.78
CA ASN A 304 17.61 12.72 10.32
C ASN A 304 17.67 14.20 9.92
N PHE A 305 17.10 15.08 10.76
CA PHE A 305 17.10 16.52 10.54
C PHE A 305 18.28 17.25 11.22
N GLY A 306 19.17 16.52 11.90
CA GLY A 306 20.31 17.11 12.62
C GLY A 306 19.90 17.94 13.84
N LEU A 307 18.73 17.66 14.42
CA LEU A 307 18.23 18.29 15.64
C LEU A 307 18.81 17.61 16.89
N LYS A 308 18.62 18.23 18.05
CA LYS A 308 18.92 17.60 19.34
C LYS A 308 18.06 16.33 19.51
N VAL A 309 18.69 15.19 19.75
CA VAL A 309 18.04 13.87 19.84
C VAL A 309 17.61 13.57 21.28
N ASP A 310 16.56 14.24 21.76
CA ASP A 310 16.04 14.08 23.13
C ASP A 310 14.69 13.35 23.21
N GLY A 311 14.03 13.07 22.08
CA GLY A 311 12.72 12.42 22.05
C GLY A 311 11.56 13.35 22.37
N VAL A 312 11.82 14.66 22.46
CA VAL A 312 10.81 15.69 22.74
C VAL A 312 10.36 16.34 21.43
N LEU A 313 9.05 16.37 21.20
CA LEU A 313 8.46 17.08 20.07
C LEU A 313 8.21 18.54 20.46
N GLY A 314 9.30 19.32 20.41
CA GLY A 314 9.28 20.78 20.51
C GLY A 314 9.17 21.46 19.14
N LYS A 315 9.22 22.79 19.11
CA LYS A 315 8.97 23.62 17.91
C LYS A 315 9.76 23.18 16.66
N GLU A 316 11.07 22.99 16.78
CA GLU A 316 11.92 22.55 15.64
C GLU A 316 11.60 21.12 15.19
N THR A 317 11.24 20.24 16.13
CA THR A 317 10.81 18.87 15.81
C THR A 317 9.44 18.87 15.12
N TRP A 318 8.49 19.76 15.49
CA TRP A 318 7.22 19.94 14.78
C TRP A 318 7.45 20.40 13.35
N LYS A 319 8.35 21.37 13.16
CA LYS A 319 8.77 21.82 11.85
C LYS A 319 9.34 20.66 11.02
N ALA A 320 10.19 19.82 11.60
CA ALA A 320 10.74 18.63 10.92
C ALA A 320 9.68 17.56 10.61
N LEU A 321 8.69 17.41 11.51
CA LEU A 321 7.59 16.47 11.38
C LEU A 321 6.61 16.87 10.27
N TYR A 322 6.45 18.16 10.00
CA TYR A 322 5.55 18.62 8.94
C TYR A 322 6.28 18.97 7.64
N SER A 323 7.58 19.32 7.68
CA SER A 323 8.41 19.65 6.51
C SER A 323 8.32 18.64 5.37
N LEU A 324 8.39 19.09 4.11
CA LEU A 324 8.46 18.20 2.94
C LEU A 324 9.84 17.57 2.73
N ASP A 325 10.88 18.09 3.38
CA ASP A 325 12.22 17.51 3.31
C ASP A 325 12.27 16.17 4.03
N LYS A 326 13.22 15.31 3.64
CA LYS A 326 13.50 14.02 4.28
C LYS A 326 14.84 14.02 5.03
N GLY A 327 15.44 15.19 5.26
CA GLY A 327 16.76 15.35 5.86
C GLY A 327 17.04 16.78 6.30
N LYS A 328 18.29 17.04 6.75
CA LYS A 328 18.75 18.31 7.34
C LYS A 328 18.19 19.55 6.64
N PHE A 329 17.75 20.50 7.47
CA PHE A 329 17.36 21.83 7.06
C PHE A 329 18.50 22.62 6.42
#